data_AF-A0A942DI50-F1
#
_entry.id   AF-A0A942DI50-F1
#
_cell.length_a   1.000
_cell.length_b   1.000
_cell.length_c   1.000
_cell.angle_alpha   90.00
_cell.angle_beta   90.00
_cell.angle_gamma   90.00
#
_symmetry.space_group_name_H-M   'P 1'
#
loop_
_entity.id
_entity.type
_entity.pdbx_description
1 polymer ?
#
loop_
_entity_poly.entity_id
_entity_poly.type
_entity_poly.pdbx_seq_one_letter_code
_entity_poly.pdbx_strand_id
1 'polypeptide(L)' 'MSNDAKDDSELGRSKTVVSPAEHLLHLLTIGWSPTAPLIQKYVAENSLARDLAQWQAVQGDFTSRMPAVKPAGKQKSSG' A
#
# COMPACT_ATOMS: atom_id res chain seq x y z
N MET A 1 22.58 -8.93 27.68
CA MET A 1 22.59 -9.74 26.44
C MET A 1 21.32 -9.43 25.68
N SER A 2 21.47 -9.20 24.38
CA SER A 2 20.47 -8.63 23.47
C SER A 2 19.16 -9.41 23.43
N ASN A 3 18.06 -8.67 23.28
CA ASN A 3 16.70 -9.17 23.23
C ASN A 3 16.46 -9.77 21.83
N ASP A 4 16.75 -11.07 21.69
CA ASP A 4 16.52 -11.83 20.45
C ASP A 4 15.02 -12.00 20.15
N ALA A 5 14.66 -11.50 18.97
CA ALA A 5 13.85 -12.19 17.96
C ALA A 5 12.46 -12.69 18.38
N LYS A 6 11.44 -11.81 18.32
CA LYS A 6 10.04 -12.19 18.01
C LYS A 6 9.26 -11.00 17.43
N ASP A 7 9.64 -10.55 16.23
CA ASP A 7 8.81 -9.64 15.40
C ASP A 7 8.62 -10.22 14.00
N ASP A 8 8.45 -11.55 13.90
CA ASP A 8 8.27 -12.27 12.63
C ASP A 8 7.13 -13.32 12.73
N SER A 9 6.25 -13.21 13.74
CA SER A 9 5.20 -14.20 14.03
C SER A 9 3.79 -13.83 13.58
N GLU A 10 3.60 -12.78 12.78
CA GLU A 10 2.29 -12.51 12.15
C GLU A 10 2.18 -13.03 10.71
N LEU A 11 3.17 -13.80 10.23
CA LEU A 11 3.19 -14.31 8.85
C LEU A 11 2.34 -15.57 8.59
N GLY A 12 1.44 -15.95 9.49
CA GLY A 12 0.65 -17.16 9.27
C GLY A 12 -0.61 -17.27 10.10
N ARG A 13 -1.74 -17.42 9.40
CA ARG A 13 -3.00 -18.10 9.79
C ARG A 13 -4.25 -17.24 10.02
N SER A 14 -4.47 -16.23 9.19
CA SER A 14 -5.87 -15.85 8.91
C SER A 14 -6.39 -16.74 7.78
N LYS A 15 -6.73 -18.00 8.11
CA LYS A 15 -7.58 -18.88 7.26
C LYS A 15 -9.05 -18.41 7.29
N THR A 16 -9.28 -17.11 7.35
CA THR A 16 -10.57 -16.52 7.01
C THR A 16 -10.65 -16.52 5.50
N VAL A 17 -11.79 -16.93 4.95
CA VAL A 17 -12.09 -16.72 3.53
C VAL A 17 -12.15 -15.21 3.34
N VAL A 18 -11.02 -14.59 3.04
CA VAL A 18 -10.92 -13.15 2.84
C VAL A 18 -11.68 -12.85 1.55
N SER A 19 -12.69 -12.00 1.63
CA SER A 19 -13.42 -11.58 0.43
C SER A 19 -12.45 -10.85 -0.50
N PRO A 20 -12.66 -10.87 -1.83
CA PRO A 20 -11.79 -10.16 -2.75
C PRO A 20 -11.63 -8.67 -2.41
N ALA A 21 -12.67 -8.03 -1.85
CA ALA A 21 -12.64 -6.66 -1.37
C ALA A 21 -11.68 -6.46 -0.19
N GLU A 22 -11.72 -7.35 0.81
CA GLU A 22 -10.80 -7.30 1.96
C GLU A 22 -9.35 -7.57 1.53
N HIS A 23 -9.14 -8.47 0.57
CA HIS A 23 -7.80 -8.75 0.05
C HIS A 23 -7.23 -7.54 -0.71
N LEU A 24 -8.06 -6.89 -1.54
CA LEU A 24 -7.69 -5.63 -2.18
C LEU A 24 -7.31 -4.56 -1.16
N LEU A 25 -8.11 -4.38 -0.11
CA LEU A 25 -7.83 -3.42 0.96
C LEU A 25 -6.51 -3.70 1.67
N HIS A 26 -6.22 -4.97 1.95
CA HIS A 26 -4.95 -5.38 2.56
C HIS A 26 -3.75 -5.01 1.68
N LEU A 27 -3.81 -5.34 0.37
CA LEU A 27 -2.75 -4.98 -0.59
C LEU A 27 -2.52 -3.46 -0.63
N LEU A 28 -3.59 -2.68 -0.65
CA LEU A 28 -3.49 -1.22 -0.66
C LEU A 28 -2.91 -0.68 0.66
N THR A 29 -3.28 -1.28 1.80
CA THR A 29 -2.83 -0.87 3.15
C THR A 29 -1.34 -1.13 3.37
N ILE A 30 -0.81 -2.24 2.85
CA ILE A 30 0.64 -2.54 2.92
C ILE A 30 1.48 -1.72 1.92
N GLY A 31 0.84 -0.88 1.10
CA GLY A 31 1.52 0.09 0.21
C GLY A 31 1.54 -0.26 -1.28
N TRP A 32 0.73 -1.21 -1.74
CA TRP A 32 0.59 -1.43 -3.19
C TRP A 32 -0.09 -0.23 -3.85
N SER A 33 0.44 0.19 -5.00
CA SER A 33 -0.16 1.30 -5.74
C SER A 33 -1.52 0.91 -6.30
N PRO A 34 -2.58 1.71 -6.09
CA PRO A 34 -3.90 1.46 -6.69
C PRO A 34 -3.86 1.55 -8.22
N THR A 35 -2.87 2.22 -8.80
CA THR A 35 -2.65 2.32 -10.25
C THR A 35 -1.77 1.20 -10.80
N ALA A 36 -1.28 0.28 -9.96
CA ALA A 36 -0.47 -0.83 -10.43
C ALA A 36 -1.30 -1.75 -11.34
N PRO A 37 -0.76 -2.22 -12.48
CA PRO A 37 -1.50 -3.04 -13.44
C PRO A 37 -2.02 -4.35 -12.81
N LEU A 38 -1.30 -4.90 -11.84
CA LEU A 38 -1.75 -6.09 -11.09
C LEU A 38 -2.99 -5.80 -10.23
N ILE A 39 -3.05 -4.65 -9.56
CA ILE A 39 -4.20 -4.23 -8.76
C ILE A 39 -5.38 -3.93 -9.68
N GLN A 40 -5.17 -3.21 -10.78
CA GLN A 40 -6.20 -2.90 -11.78
C GLN A 40 -6.80 -4.18 -12.37
N LYS A 41 -5.97 -5.17 -12.71
CA LYS A 41 -6.43 -6.46 -13.20
C LYS A 41 -7.27 -7.20 -12.14
N TYR A 42 -6.76 -7.29 -10.91
CA TYR A 42 -7.46 -7.95 -9.79
C TYR A 42 -8.83 -7.31 -9.53
N VAL A 43 -8.90 -5.99 -9.57
CA VAL A 43 -10.13 -5.21 -9.42
C VAL A 43 -11.13 -5.49 -10.53
N ALA A 44 -10.67 -5.56 -11.78
CA ALA A 44 -11.52 -5.87 -12.93
C ALA A 44 -12.05 -7.32 -12.86
N GLU A 45 -11.21 -8.28 -12.49
CA GLU A 45 -11.59 -9.70 -12.36
C GLU A 45 -12.62 -9.94 -11.25
N ASN A 46 -12.60 -9.13 -10.19
CA ASN A 46 -13.47 -9.28 -9.02
C ASN A 46 -14.58 -8.21 -8.93
N SER A 47 -14.75 -7.35 -9.95
CA SER A 47 -15.72 -6.25 -9.97
C SER A 47 -15.60 -5.26 -8.79
N LEU A 48 -14.38 -5.00 -8.31
CA LEU A 48 -14.10 -4.18 -7.12
C LEU A 48 -13.82 -2.70 -7.44
N ALA A 49 -14.21 -2.23 -8.63
CA ALA A 49 -13.87 -0.87 -9.08
C ALA A 49 -14.41 0.21 -8.13
N ARG A 50 -15.58 -0.05 -7.54
CA ARG A 50 -16.20 0.82 -6.54
C ARG A 50 -15.40 0.85 -5.23
N ASP A 51 -14.97 -0.30 -4.73
CA ASP A 51 -14.17 -0.41 -3.50
C ASP A 51 -12.83 0.29 -3.64
N LEU A 52 -12.15 0.12 -4.79
CA LEU A 52 -10.91 0.83 -5.09
C LEU A 52 -11.12 2.34 -5.10
N ALA A 53 -12.15 2.83 -5.80
CA ALA A 53 -12.46 4.26 -5.89
C ALA A 53 -12.80 4.86 -4.52
N GLN A 54 -13.57 4.13 -3.69
CA GLN A 54 -13.89 4.55 -2.32
C GLN A 54 -12.63 4.65 -1.46
N TRP A 55 -11.74 3.65 -1.52
CA TRP A 55 -10.47 3.70 -0.79
C TRP A 55 -9.61 4.89 -1.24
N GLN A 56 -9.51 5.13 -2.54
CA GLN A 56 -8.76 6.26 -3.09
C GLN A 56 -9.35 7.62 -2.66
N ALA A 57 -10.68 7.74 -2.59
CA ALA A 57 -11.34 8.96 -2.11
C ALA A 57 -11.02 9.24 -0.63
N VAL A 58 -10.92 8.20 0.20
CA VAL A 58 -10.55 8.32 1.62
C VAL A 58 -9.05 8.62 1.78
N GLN A 59 -8.18 8.00 0.99
CA GLN A 59 -6.72 8.14 1.10
C GLN A 59 -6.14 9.35 0.37
N GLY A 60 -6.83 9.90 -0.63
CA GLY A 60 -6.44 11.15 -1.29
C GLY A 60 -6.30 12.32 -0.32
N ASP A 61 -6.99 12.25 0.82
CA ASP A 61 -6.85 13.20 1.93
C ASP A 61 -5.53 13.01 2.72
N PHE A 62 -4.99 11.79 2.75
CA PHE A 62 -3.78 11.42 3.50
C PHE A 62 -2.49 11.65 2.71
N THR A 63 -2.45 11.33 1.40
CA THR A 63 -1.26 11.59 0.56
C THR A 63 -0.98 13.08 0.33
N SER A 64 -1.99 13.94 0.47
CA SER A 64 -1.78 15.39 0.47
C SER A 64 -1.05 15.90 1.73
N ARG A 65 -0.92 15.08 2.79
CA ARG A 65 -0.25 15.41 4.06
C ARG A 65 1.16 14.88 4.20
N MET A 66 1.65 14.05 3.26
CA MET A 66 3.04 13.62 3.26
C MET A 66 3.88 14.69 2.55
N PRO A 67 4.72 15.49 3.26
CA PRO A 67 5.66 16.37 2.58
C PRO A 67 6.55 15.49 1.73
N ALA A 68 6.58 15.74 0.42
CA ALA A 68 7.59 15.19 -0.45
C ALA A 68 8.95 15.45 0.20
N VAL A 69 9.56 14.40 0.77
CA VAL A 69 10.98 14.42 1.09
C VAL A 69 11.68 14.54 -0.24
N LYS A 70 11.93 15.79 -0.66
CA LYS A 70 12.83 16.10 -1.76
C LYS A 70 14.12 15.33 -1.43
N PRO A 71 14.57 14.35 -2.23
CA PRO A 71 15.93 13.90 -2.10
C PRO A 71 16.80 15.14 -2.31
N ALA A 72 17.63 15.46 -1.32
CA ALA A 72 18.49 16.63 -1.31
C ALA A 72 19.20 16.75 -2.66
N GLY A 73 18.95 17.87 -3.33
CA GLY A 73 19.52 18.19 -4.62
C GLY A 73 21.05 18.10 -4.56
N LYS A 74 21.60 17.40 -5.54
CA LYS A 74 23.01 17.40 -5.89
C LYS A 74 23.38 18.79 -6.42
N GLN A 75 24.24 19.53 -5.74
CA GLN A 75 24.94 20.68 -6.35
C GLN A 75 26.44 20.41 -6.35
N LYS A 76 26.89 19.73 -7.42
CA LYS A 76 28.25 19.84 -7.92
C LYS A 76 28.20 20.88 -9.04
N SER A 77 28.73 22.06 -8.80
CA SER A 77 28.99 23.05 -9.84
C SER A 77 30.33 23.72 -9.54
N SER A 78 31.28 23.41 -10.40
CA SER A 78 32.59 24.01 -10.55
C SER A 78 32.52 25.53 -10.73
N GLY A 79 33.55 26.22 -10.25
CA GLY A 79 33.79 27.65 -10.41
C GLY A 79 34.97 28.06 -9.56
#